data_AF-A0A928FA43-F1
#
_entry.id   AF-A0A928FA43-F1
#
_cell.length_a   1.000
_cell.length_b   1.000
_cell.length_c   1.000
_cell.angle_alpha   90.00
_cell.angle_beta   90.00
_cell.angle_gamma   90.00
#
_symmetry.space_group_name_H-M   'P 1'
#
loop_
_entity.id
_entity.type
_entity.pdbx_description
1 polymer ?
#
loop_
_entity_poly.entity_id
_entity_poly.type
_entity_poly.pdbx_seq_one_letter_code
_entity_poly.pdbx_strand_id
1 'polypeptide(L)'
;MKWVMQMDELKNRKTTRLKGADYNRNQAVFLTICTKERRCVLSRIVGTGVPDGPSVTGVLDGPQIELTKYGQIAEKYIHQLNDFYEDLSVESYVIMPNHIHI
;
A
#
# COMPACT_ATOMS: atom_id res chain seq x y z
N MET A 1 -39.82 15.26 -5.92
CA MET A 1 -38.45 15.81 -6.05
C MET A 1 -37.60 14.76 -6.76
N LYS A 2 -37.07 15.08 -7.94
CA LYS A 2 -36.38 14.15 -8.84
C LYS A 2 -34.88 14.37 -8.65
N TRP A 3 -34.18 13.42 -8.02
CA TRP A 3 -32.72 13.47 -7.92
C TRP A 3 -32.15 13.18 -9.32
N VAL A 4 -31.58 14.19 -9.95
CA VAL A 4 -30.74 14.02 -11.14
C VAL A 4 -29.37 13.62 -10.62
N MET A 5 -28.97 12.36 -10.82
CA MET A 5 -27.58 11.95 -10.64
C MET A 5 -26.76 12.68 -11.69
N GLN A 6 -26.02 13.70 -11.27
CA GLN A 6 -25.00 14.32 -12.09
C GLN A 6 -23.88 13.29 -12.22
N MET A 7 -23.84 12.61 -13.36
CA MET A 7 -22.77 11.67 -13.70
C MET A 7 -21.53 12.52 -13.96
N ASP A 8 -20.70 12.70 -12.93
CA ASP A 8 -19.36 13.26 -13.12
C ASP A 8 -18.70 12.46 -14.25
N GLU A 9 -18.23 13.15 -15.30
CA GLU A 9 -17.50 12.53 -16.40
C GLU A 9 -16.35 11.70 -15.81
N LEU A 10 -16.49 10.37 -15.88
CA LEU A 10 -15.46 9.46 -15.40
C LEU A 10 -14.16 9.78 -16.16
N LYS A 11 -13.14 10.22 -15.43
CA LYS A 11 -11.83 10.53 -16.02
C LYS A 11 -11.38 9.34 -16.85
N ASN A 12 -11.13 9.59 -18.13
CA ASN A 12 -10.67 8.54 -19.05
C ASN A 12 -9.31 8.03 -18.56
N ARG A 13 -9.30 6.81 -18.00
CA ARG A 13 -8.13 6.25 -17.35
C ARG A 13 -7.10 5.94 -18.44
N LYS A 14 -5.92 6.56 -18.36
CA LYS A 14 -4.79 6.19 -19.23
C LYS A 14 -4.47 4.71 -19.05
N THR A 15 -4.07 4.05 -20.13
CA THR A 15 -3.61 2.67 -20.07
C THR A 15 -2.40 2.58 -19.14
N THR A 16 -2.46 1.71 -18.13
CA THR A 16 -1.33 1.45 -17.23
C THR A 16 -0.21 0.67 -17.90
N ARG A 17 -0.50 0.00 -19.01
CA ARG A 17 0.49 -0.78 -19.78
C ARG A 17 1.37 0.16 -20.61
N LEU A 18 2.68 0.06 -20.40
CA LEU A 18 3.67 0.65 -21.29
C LEU A 18 3.55 0.05 -22.69
N LYS A 19 3.43 0.90 -23.71
CA LYS A 19 3.29 0.47 -25.11
C LYS A 19 4.58 -0.19 -25.59
N GLY A 20 4.47 -1.35 -26.23
CA GLY A 20 5.61 -2.10 -26.77
C GLY A 20 6.45 -2.85 -25.73
N ALA A 21 6.06 -2.82 -24.45
CA ALA A 21 6.76 -3.56 -23.41
C ALA A 21 6.45 -5.07 -23.48
N ASP A 22 7.50 -5.88 -23.39
CA ASP A 22 7.44 -7.32 -23.25
C ASP A 22 7.48 -7.70 -21.77
N TYR A 23 6.30 -7.96 -21.21
CA TYR A 23 6.12 -8.25 -19.78
C TYR A 23 6.65 -9.64 -19.37
N ASN A 24 7.20 -10.41 -20.31
CA ASN A 24 7.88 -11.67 -20.02
C ASN A 24 9.38 -11.46 -19.75
N ARG A 25 9.89 -10.22 -19.88
CA ARG A 25 11.26 -9.87 -19.52
C ARG A 25 11.36 -9.56 -18.04
N ASN A 26 12.54 -9.82 -17.47
CA ASN A 26 12.85 -9.43 -16.10
C ASN A 26 12.80 -7.89 -15.98
N GLN A 27 11.77 -7.37 -15.32
CA GLN A 27 11.53 -5.94 -15.16
C GLN A 27 10.93 -5.66 -13.77
N ALA A 28 11.40 -4.60 -13.12
CA ALA A 28 10.83 -4.15 -11.87
C ALA A 28 9.41 -3.62 -12.09
N VAL A 29 8.50 -3.97 -11.19
CA VAL A 29 7.10 -3.52 -11.21
C VAL A 29 6.72 -2.97 -9.85
N PHE A 30 5.92 -1.91 -9.86
CA PHE A 30 5.27 -1.42 -8.64
C PHE A 30 3.87 -2.03 -8.55
N LEU A 31 3.61 -2.79 -7.49
CA LEU A 31 2.35 -3.45 -7.22
C LEU A 31 1.64 -2.77 -6.05
N THR A 32 0.32 -2.65 -6.16
CA THR A 32 -0.51 -2.23 -5.03
C THR A 32 -1.65 -3.21 -4.84
N ILE A 33 -1.76 -3.79 -3.65
CA ILE A 33 -2.81 -4.73 -3.27
C ILE A 33 -3.74 -4.03 -2.28
N CYS A 34 -4.98 -3.80 -2.69
CA CYS A 34 -5.99 -3.17 -1.83
C CYS A 34 -6.87 -4.23 -1.18
N THR A 35 -7.17 -4.04 0.11
CA THR A 35 -8.20 -4.83 0.81
C THR A 35 -9.58 -4.56 0.23
N LYS A 36 -10.47 -5.56 0.32
CA LYS A 36 -11.87 -5.42 -0.09
C LYS A 36 -12.50 -4.22 0.64
N GLU A 37 -13.17 -3.36 -0.13
CA GLU A 37 -13.84 -2.15 0.38
C GLU A 37 -12.91 -1.21 1.18
N ARG A 38 -11.59 -1.31 0.98
CA ARG A 38 -10.58 -0.52 1.69
C ARG A 38 -10.67 -0.67 3.23
N ARG A 39 -11.11 -1.82 3.73
CA ARG A 39 -11.18 -2.09 5.16
C ARG A 39 -9.79 -2.06 5.79
N CYS A 40 -9.63 -1.32 6.88
CA CYS A 40 -8.36 -1.20 7.62
C CYS A 40 -8.06 -2.46 8.46
N VAL A 41 -7.78 -3.57 7.78
CA VAL A 41 -7.56 -4.88 8.43
C VAL A 41 -6.09 -5.26 8.54
N LEU A 42 -5.17 -4.54 7.90
CA LEU A 42 -3.75 -4.91 7.85
C LEU A 42 -2.95 -4.26 8.96
N SER A 43 -3.18 -2.98 9.25
CA SER A 43 -2.43 -2.24 10.28
C SER A 43 -3.24 -1.06 10.83
N ARG A 44 -2.69 -0.43 11.86
CA ARG A 44 -3.14 0.84 12.44
C ARG A 44 -1.95 1.78 12.53
N ILE A 45 -2.18 3.06 12.26
CA ILE A 45 -1.18 4.11 12.50
C ILE A 45 -1.31 4.55 13.96
N VAL A 46 -0.22 4.50 14.72
CA VAL A 46 -0.15 4.86 16.13
C VAL A 46 0.94 5.92 16.37
N GLY A 47 0.94 6.57 17.53
CA GLY A 47 1.85 7.68 17.86
C GLY A 47 1.19 9.06 17.71
N THR A 48 1.78 10.05 18.39
CA THR A 48 1.27 11.42 18.46
C THR A 48 2.19 12.34 17.67
N GLY A 49 2.21 12.19 16.35
CA GLY A 49 2.78 13.22 15.49
C GLY A 49 1.88 14.45 15.57
N VAL A 50 2.16 15.38 16.47
CA VAL A 50 1.51 16.70 16.46
C VAL A 50 2.14 17.45 15.28
N PRO A 51 1.39 17.79 14.21
CA PRO A 51 1.99 18.41 13.03
C PRO A 51 2.66 19.76 13.34
N ASP A 52 2.16 20.47 14.36
CA ASP A 52 2.57 21.83 14.72
C ASP A 52 2.89 22.01 16.23
N GLY A 53 3.06 20.93 16.98
CA GLY A 53 3.30 20.97 18.43
C GLY A 53 4.80 20.93 18.78
N PRO A 54 5.26 21.67 19.82
CA PRO A 54 6.65 21.56 20.24
C PRO A 54 6.95 20.13 20.68
N SER A 55 8.02 19.54 20.14
CA SER A 55 8.50 18.22 20.52
C SER A 55 8.92 18.24 21.99
N VAL A 56 8.09 17.67 22.86
CA VAL A 56 8.29 17.76 24.33
C VAL A 56 9.32 16.77 24.87
N THR A 57 9.89 15.89 24.05
CA THR A 57 10.77 14.80 24.52
C THR A 57 12.05 14.59 23.70
N GLY A 58 12.31 15.35 22.64
CA GLY A 58 13.55 15.21 21.84
C GLY A 58 13.68 13.87 21.09
N VAL A 59 12.73 12.95 21.27
CA VAL A 59 12.54 11.75 20.46
C VAL A 59 11.40 12.05 19.50
N LEU A 60 11.70 12.05 18.21
CA LEU A 60 10.73 12.23 17.14
C LEU A 60 9.88 10.96 17.04
N ASP A 61 8.90 10.77 17.93
CA ASP A 61 7.93 9.68 17.84
C ASP A 61 6.93 10.02 16.72
N GLY A 62 7.40 9.97 15.48
CA GLY A 62 6.59 10.07 14.28
C GLY A 62 5.54 8.95 14.21
N PRO A 63 4.58 9.04 13.29
CA PRO A 63 3.56 7.99 13.12
C PRO A 63 4.22 6.63 12.88
N GLN A 64 3.88 5.66 13.74
CA GLN A 64 4.35 4.27 13.68
C GLN A 64 3.26 3.37 13.11
N ILE A 65 3.67 2.26 12.50
CA ILE A 65 2.75 1.24 11.99
C ILE A 65 2.67 0.09 13.00
N GLU A 66 1.47 -0.14 13.51
CA GLU A 66 1.15 -1.32 14.32
C GLU A 66 0.38 -2.33 13.44
N LEU A 67 1.01 -3.46 13.11
CA LEU A 67 0.37 -4.51 12.30
C LEU A 67 -0.71 -5.24 13.09
N THR A 68 -1.83 -5.54 12.42
CA THR A 68 -2.80 -6.52 12.94
C THR A 68 -2.28 -7.94 12.73
N LYS A 69 -3.00 -8.94 13.23
CA LYS A 69 -2.74 -10.35 12.91
C LYS A 69 -2.71 -10.64 11.41
N TYR A 70 -3.57 -9.97 10.62
CA TYR A 70 -3.58 -10.14 9.16
C TYR A 70 -2.41 -9.44 8.49
N GLY A 71 -1.99 -8.27 8.99
CA GLY A 71 -0.78 -7.58 8.51
C GLY A 71 0.49 -8.37 8.77
N GLN A 72 0.62 -8.98 9.95
CA GLN A 72 1.74 -9.87 10.30
C GLN A 72 1.81 -11.10 9.39
N ILE A 73 0.66 -11.70 9.05
CA ILE A 73 0.60 -12.80 8.08
C ILE A 73 1.06 -12.32 6.71
N ALA A 74 0.58 -11.15 6.25
CA ALA A 74 0.98 -10.59 4.98
C ALA A 74 2.49 -10.32 4.92
N GLU A 75 3.05 -9.70 5.96
CA GLU A 75 4.49 -9.44 6.08
C GLU A 75 5.32 -10.71 6.02
N LYS A 76 4.92 -11.74 6.79
CA LYS A 76 5.58 -13.05 6.76
C LYS A 76 5.66 -13.60 5.34
N TYR A 77 4.55 -13.59 4.60
CA TYR A 77 4.54 -14.13 3.23
C TYR A 77 5.32 -13.27 2.26
N ILE A 78 5.31 -11.94 2.41
CA ILE A 78 6.14 -11.04 1.59
C ILE A 78 7.62 -11.38 1.75
N HIS A 79 8.10 -11.60 2.99
CA HIS A 79 9.48 -12.04 3.21
C HIS A 79 9.78 -13.40 2.57
N GLN A 80 8.85 -14.36 2.68
CA GLN A 80 9.03 -15.69 2.11
C GLN A 80 8.96 -15.73 0.57
N LEU A 81 8.46 -14.69 -0.10
CA LEU A 81 8.43 -14.66 -1.57
C LEU A 81 9.84 -14.81 -2.17
N ASN A 82 10.84 -14.18 -1.55
CA ASN A 82 12.23 -14.28 -1.98
C ASN A 82 12.80 -15.70 -1.78
N ASP A 83 12.25 -16.47 -0.85
CA ASP A 83 12.68 -17.85 -0.57
C ASP A 83 11.99 -18.87 -1.50
N PHE A 84 10.76 -18.58 -1.94
CA PHE A 84 9.96 -19.50 -2.76
C PHE A 84 10.22 -19.39 -4.26
N TYR A 85 10.73 -18.25 -4.72
CA TYR A 85 10.86 -17.95 -6.15
C TYR A 85 12.26 -17.41 -6.45
N GLU A 86 13.10 -18.22 -7.08
CA GLU A 86 14.49 -17.84 -7.44
C GLU A 86 14.54 -16.64 -8.40
N ASP A 87 13.52 -16.51 -9.26
CA ASP A 87 13.42 -15.44 -10.27
C ASP A 87 12.67 -14.19 -9.78
N LEU A 88 12.28 -14.13 -8.49
CA LEU A 88 11.53 -13.01 -7.93
C LEU A 88 12.24 -12.44 -6.71
N SER A 89 12.40 -11.12 -6.71
CA SER A 89 12.92 -10.36 -5.59
C SER A 89 12.00 -9.21 -5.23
N VAL A 90 11.60 -9.13 -3.97
CA VAL A 90 10.94 -7.96 -3.38
C VAL A 90 12.01 -7.00 -2.88
N GLU A 91 12.14 -5.85 -3.55
CA GLU A 91 13.13 -4.83 -3.18
C GLU A 91 12.65 -3.96 -2.01
N SER A 92 11.38 -3.59 -2.01
CA SER A 92 10.79 -2.77 -0.94
C SER A 92 9.30 -3.08 -0.79
N TYR A 93 8.74 -2.87 0.40
CA TYR A 93 7.29 -2.92 0.59
C TYR A 93 6.86 -2.03 1.75
N VAL A 94 5.58 -1.65 1.79
CA VAL A 94 4.95 -1.01 2.95
C VAL A 94 3.51 -1.52 3.14
N ILE A 95 3.17 -1.86 4.38
CA ILE A 95 1.84 -2.35 4.77
C ILE A 95 1.06 -1.22 5.43
N MET A 96 0.21 -0.56 4.65
CA MET A 96 -0.72 0.45 5.12
C MET A 96 -2.00 -0.20 5.65
N PRO A 97 -2.83 0.51 6.44
CA PRO A 97 -3.99 -0.09 7.10
C PRO A 97 -4.90 -0.92 6.19
N ASN A 98 -5.08 -0.48 4.94
CA ASN A 98 -6.00 -1.09 3.98
C ASN A 98 -5.38 -1.45 2.62
N HIS A 99 -4.07 -1.30 2.44
CA HIS A 99 -3.37 -1.67 1.21
C HIS A 99 -1.90 -1.97 1.46
N ILE A 100 -1.27 -2.66 0.51
CA ILE A 100 0.16 -2.98 0.52
C ILE A 100 0.74 -2.43 -0.78
N HIS A 101 1.89 -1.75 -0.68
CA HIS A 101 2.74 -1.44 -1.82
C HIS A 101 3.95 -2.37 -1.81
N ILE A 102 4.32 -2.88 -2.98
CA ILE A 102 5.47 -3.76 -3.23
C ILE A 102 6.18 -3.23 -4.49
#